data_AF-A0A840YEN6-F1
#
_entry.id   AF-A0A840YEN6-F1
#
_cell.length_a   1.000
_cell.length_b   1.000
_cell.length_c   1.000
_cell.angle_alpha   90.00
_cell.angle_beta   90.00
_cell.angle_gamma   90.00
#
_symmetry.space_group_name_H-M   'P 1'
#
loop_
_entity.id
_entity.type
_entity.pdbx_description
1 polymer ?
#
loop_
_entity_poly.entity_id
_entity_poly.type
_entity_poly.pdbx_seq_one_letter_code
_entity_poly.pdbx_strand_id
1 'polypeptide(L)'
;MDRLCRGPFLFGGRDGELIEDVEGALWTRDLIERQRAKRVPELVRVVVGVDPPASATGDACGIVAMGLGRDDCGYVLEDASVSGLRPEGWANAVAACAARHRADCVVAEANQGGDMVVSVLHSADAGLAVRKAYATNGKAARADPVQLKYEAGRIFHIGAFPELEDELCGMQMGGGYEGPGRSPDRGDALVWAATELMLGKARGARISFL
;
A
#
# COMPACT_ATOMS: atom_id res chain seq x y z
N MET A 1 12.51 -18.44 38.90
CA MET A 1 13.98 -18.44 38.76
C MET A 1 14.31 -19.48 37.70
N ASP A 2 14.78 -19.18 36.50
CA ASP A 2 15.08 -17.93 35.84
C ASP A 2 15.19 -18.20 34.32
N ARG A 3 15.18 -17.14 33.53
CA ARG A 3 15.23 -17.04 32.06
C ARG A 3 16.26 -17.96 31.38
N LEU A 4 15.98 -18.34 30.13
CA LEU A 4 16.77 -17.86 28.99
C LEU A 4 16.04 -18.02 27.65
N CYS A 5 15.92 -16.87 26.99
CA CYS A 5 15.28 -16.61 25.72
C CYS A 5 15.95 -17.37 24.56
N ARG A 6 15.14 -17.90 23.64
CA ARG A 6 15.52 -18.08 22.24
C ARG A 6 14.32 -17.67 21.39
N GLY A 7 14.42 -16.48 20.79
CA GLY A 7 13.38 -15.91 19.92
C GLY A 7 13.19 -16.71 18.62
N PRO A 8 12.13 -16.44 17.85
CA PRO A 8 11.90 -17.09 16.57
C PRO A 8 12.82 -16.44 15.53
N PHE A 9 13.78 -17.20 15.00
CA PHE A 9 14.53 -16.81 13.82
C PHE A 9 13.64 -16.94 12.57
N LEU A 10 13.55 -15.88 11.76
CA LEU A 10 12.69 -15.79 10.57
C LEU A 10 13.55 -15.61 9.31
N PHE A 11 13.22 -16.34 8.24
CA PHE A 11 13.92 -16.33 6.95
C PHE A 11 13.13 -15.51 5.92
N GLY A 12 13.79 -14.56 5.24
CA GLY A 12 13.22 -13.85 4.08
C GLY A 12 14.22 -12.92 3.40
N GLY A 13 14.72 -13.32 2.22
CA GLY A 13 15.67 -12.57 1.40
C GLY A 13 16.44 -13.56 0.52
N ARG A 14 16.81 -13.20 -0.72
CA ARG A 14 17.54 -14.11 -1.63
C ARG A 14 18.95 -14.48 -1.14
N ASP A 15 19.38 -13.91 0.00
CA ASP A 15 20.60 -14.27 0.75
C ASP A 15 20.39 -14.35 2.28
N GLY A 16 19.15 -14.39 2.78
CA GLY A 16 18.87 -14.67 4.20
C GLY A 16 19.40 -13.65 5.22
N GLU A 17 19.66 -12.40 4.82
CA GLU A 17 20.05 -11.34 5.75
C GLU A 17 18.85 -10.88 6.59
N LEU A 18 19.07 -10.83 7.91
CA LEU A 18 18.12 -10.34 8.89
C LEU A 18 18.09 -8.81 8.80
N ILE A 19 17.01 -8.25 8.24
CA ILE A 19 16.73 -6.82 8.43
C ILE A 19 16.23 -6.65 9.86
N GLU A 20 17.05 -6.03 10.72
CA GLU A 20 16.64 -5.65 12.08
C GLU A 20 15.53 -4.59 12.01
N ASP A 21 14.57 -4.64 12.93
CA ASP A 21 13.53 -3.60 13.02
C ASP A 21 14.21 -2.24 13.22
N VAL A 22 13.94 -1.30 12.32
CA VAL A 22 14.50 0.05 12.37
C VAL A 22 13.93 0.80 13.58
N GLU A 23 14.77 1.42 14.40
CA GLU A 23 14.32 2.19 15.56
C GLU A 23 13.40 3.33 15.11
N GLY A 24 12.17 3.35 15.63
CA GLY A 24 11.15 4.31 15.24
C GLY A 24 10.38 3.97 13.95
N ALA A 25 10.49 2.74 13.44
CA ALA A 25 9.67 2.28 12.32
C ALA A 25 8.16 2.33 12.64
N LEU A 26 7.37 2.76 11.66
CA LEU A 26 5.90 2.74 11.71
C LEU A 26 5.38 1.30 11.71
N TRP A 27 5.91 0.46 10.82
CA TRP A 27 5.60 -0.97 10.80
C TRP A 27 6.78 -1.79 11.31
N THR A 28 6.48 -2.86 12.02
CA THR A 28 7.45 -3.92 12.34
C THR A 28 7.08 -5.19 11.60
N ARG A 29 8.07 -6.05 11.35
CA ARG A 29 7.81 -7.34 10.69
C ARG A 29 6.79 -8.16 11.48
N ASP A 30 6.94 -8.14 12.80
CA ASP A 30 6.07 -8.77 13.78
C ASP A 30 4.60 -8.31 13.69
N LEU A 31 4.37 -7.01 13.45
CA LEU A 31 3.02 -6.47 13.24
C LEU A 31 2.40 -7.04 11.96
N ILE A 32 3.15 -7.02 10.85
CA ILE A 32 2.67 -7.53 9.56
C ILE A 32 2.38 -9.03 9.64
N GLU A 33 3.25 -9.80 10.30
CA GLU A 33 3.07 -11.25 10.47
C GLU A 33 1.83 -11.61 11.31
N ARG A 34 1.54 -10.85 12.36
CA ARG A 34 0.28 -11.02 13.11
C ARG A 34 -0.95 -10.72 12.25
N GLN A 35 -0.78 -9.86 11.23
CA GLN A 35 -1.85 -9.43 10.33
C GLN A 35 -1.87 -10.19 9.00
N ARG A 36 -1.43 -11.45 8.97
CA ARG A 36 -1.64 -12.34 7.83
C ARG A 36 -3.09 -12.88 7.79
N ALA A 37 -3.74 -12.79 6.64
CA ALA A 37 -5.04 -13.40 6.40
C ALA A 37 -4.90 -14.64 5.50
N LYS A 38 -5.37 -15.79 5.99
CA LYS A 38 -5.44 -17.03 5.17
C LYS A 38 -6.60 -17.03 4.17
N ARG A 39 -7.63 -16.24 4.43
CA ARG A 39 -8.85 -16.15 3.63
C ARG A 39 -9.32 -14.72 3.61
N VAL A 40 -9.79 -14.30 2.45
CA VAL A 40 -10.44 -13.00 2.26
C VAL A 40 -11.95 -13.22 2.36
N PRO A 41 -12.67 -12.47 3.20
CA PRO A 41 -14.13 -12.41 3.17
C PRO A 41 -14.64 -11.89 1.82
N GLU A 42 -15.96 -11.84 1.65
CA GLU A 42 -16.53 -11.12 0.52
C GLU A 42 -16.11 -9.64 0.57
N LEU A 43 -15.47 -9.18 -0.50
CA LEU A 43 -15.04 -7.80 -0.66
C LEU A 43 -16.22 -6.94 -1.12
N VAL A 44 -16.43 -5.81 -0.45
CA VAL A 44 -17.45 -4.82 -0.82
C VAL A 44 -16.91 -3.72 -1.72
N ARG A 45 -15.59 -3.58 -1.78
CA ARG A 45 -14.90 -2.59 -2.60
C ARG A 45 -13.45 -3.01 -2.81
N VAL A 46 -12.89 -2.70 -3.97
CA VAL A 46 -11.48 -2.87 -4.31
C VAL A 46 -10.93 -1.58 -4.91
N VAL A 47 -9.74 -1.18 -4.48
CA VAL A 47 -9.02 0.00 -4.97
C VAL A 47 -7.60 -0.39 -5.32
N VAL A 48 -7.07 0.19 -6.39
CA VAL A 48 -5.62 0.14 -6.68
C VAL A 48 -5.01 1.49 -6.33
N GLY A 49 -4.12 1.51 -5.36
CA GLY A 49 -3.29 2.69 -5.07
C GLY A 49 -2.08 2.73 -6.00
N VAL A 50 -1.73 3.93 -6.46
CA VAL A 50 -0.63 4.16 -7.39
C VAL A 50 0.23 5.33 -6.93
N ASP A 51 1.52 5.08 -6.76
CA ASP A 51 2.55 6.10 -6.60
C ASP A 51 3.46 6.06 -7.85
N PRO A 52 3.25 6.95 -8.84
CA PRO A 52 4.04 6.97 -10.05
C PRO A 52 5.41 7.61 -9.81
N PRO A 53 6.45 7.19 -10.55
CA PRO A 53 7.77 7.78 -10.41
C PRO A 53 7.75 9.26 -10.79
N ALA A 54 8.39 10.11 -9.98
CA ALA A 54 8.47 11.55 -10.23
C ALA A 54 9.36 11.91 -11.44
N SER A 55 10.19 10.98 -11.91
CA SER A 55 11.12 11.16 -13.00
C SER A 55 11.02 10.04 -14.03
N ALA A 56 11.43 10.31 -15.27
CA ALA A 56 11.48 9.29 -16.33
C ALA A 56 12.60 8.25 -16.09
N THR A 57 13.47 8.46 -15.10
CA THR A 57 14.62 7.60 -14.81
C THR A 57 14.26 6.51 -13.80
N GLY A 58 13.45 5.54 -14.25
CA GLY A 58 13.47 4.16 -13.76
C GLY A 58 13.20 3.87 -12.27
N ASP A 59 12.80 4.85 -11.46
CA ASP A 59 12.29 4.63 -10.10
C ASP A 59 11.07 3.68 -10.14
N ALA A 60 10.71 3.11 -8.99
CA ALA A 60 9.57 2.20 -8.94
C ALA A 60 8.27 2.99 -9.16
N CYS A 61 7.31 2.38 -9.84
CA CYS A 61 5.91 2.76 -9.76
C CYS A 61 5.26 1.83 -8.73
N GLY A 62 4.92 2.38 -7.57
CA GLY A 62 4.14 1.68 -6.57
C GLY A 62 2.74 1.38 -7.09
N ILE A 63 2.32 0.12 -7.04
CA ILE A 63 1.00 -0.34 -7.49
C ILE A 63 0.51 -1.38 -6.49
N VAL A 64 -0.47 -1.04 -5.65
CA VAL A 64 -0.98 -1.95 -4.62
C VAL A 64 -2.50 -2.07 -4.74
N ALA A 65 -2.98 -3.30 -4.93
CA ALA A 65 -4.40 -3.60 -4.87
C ALA A 65 -4.82 -3.88 -3.42
N MET A 66 -5.87 -3.22 -2.97
CA MET A 66 -6.45 -3.40 -1.64
C MET A 66 -7.96 -3.56 -1.71
N GLY A 67 -8.52 -4.47 -0.92
CA GLY A 67 -9.95 -4.69 -0.77
C GLY A 67 -10.46 -4.27 0.60
N LEU A 68 -11.72 -3.83 0.67
CA LEU A 68 -12.48 -3.69 1.91
C LEU A 68 -13.44 -4.87 2.03
N GLY A 69 -13.33 -5.65 3.11
CA GLY A 69 -14.22 -6.77 3.40
C GLY A 69 -15.56 -6.32 3.97
N ARG A 70 -16.57 -7.20 3.91
CA ARG A 70 -17.87 -7.02 4.61
C ARG A 70 -17.74 -6.90 6.13
N ASP A 71 -16.62 -7.33 6.69
CA ASP A 71 -16.25 -7.22 8.11
C ASP A 71 -15.58 -5.88 8.46
N ASP A 72 -15.54 -4.95 7.50
CA ASP A 72 -14.96 -3.62 7.63
C ASP A 72 -13.41 -3.63 7.78
N CYS A 73 -12.77 -4.77 7.46
CA CYS A 73 -11.31 -4.91 7.44
C CYS A 73 -10.74 -4.65 6.04
N GLY A 74 -9.54 -4.09 6.00
CA GLY A 74 -8.75 -3.92 4.79
C GLY A 74 -7.91 -5.15 4.48
N TYR A 75 -7.77 -5.48 3.20
CA TYR A 75 -6.99 -6.62 2.73
C TYR A 75 -6.05 -6.19 1.61
N VAL A 76 -4.74 -6.25 1.83
CA VAL A 76 -3.72 -6.07 0.79
C VAL A 76 -3.76 -7.32 -0.09
N LEU A 77 -4.18 -7.17 -1.34
CA LEU A 77 -4.47 -8.26 -2.27
C LEU A 77 -3.26 -8.59 -3.15
N GLU A 78 -2.53 -7.57 -3.58
CA GLU A 78 -1.40 -7.71 -4.49
C GLU A 78 -0.49 -6.49 -4.37
N ASP A 79 0.83 -6.72 -4.34
CA ASP A 79 1.83 -5.76 -4.77
C ASP A 79 2.16 -6.03 -6.25
N ALA A 80 1.67 -5.17 -7.14
CA ALA A 80 1.86 -5.24 -8.59
C ALA A 80 2.89 -4.21 -9.08
N SER A 81 3.69 -3.66 -8.17
CA SER A 81 4.60 -2.56 -8.49
C SER A 81 5.71 -2.99 -9.46
N VAL A 82 6.11 -2.06 -10.31
CA VAL A 82 7.08 -2.27 -11.39
C VAL A 82 8.20 -1.24 -11.30
N SER A 83 9.40 -1.56 -11.79
CA SER A 83 10.56 -0.65 -11.77
C SER A 83 11.19 -0.54 -13.14
N GLY A 84 11.84 0.59 -13.44
CA GLY A 84 12.56 0.77 -14.71
C GLY A 84 11.69 0.97 -15.94
N LEU A 85 10.37 1.09 -15.79
CA LEU A 85 9.44 1.24 -16.92
C LEU A 85 9.18 2.71 -17.26
N ARG A 86 8.94 2.95 -18.56
CA ARG A 86 8.41 4.22 -19.07
C ARG A 86 6.95 4.43 -18.63
N PRO A 87 6.42 5.67 -18.75
CA PRO A 87 5.02 5.99 -18.45
C PRO A 87 4.00 4.97 -18.95
N GLU A 88 4.09 4.56 -20.20
CA GLU A 88 3.16 3.61 -20.80
C GLU A 88 3.26 2.22 -20.18
N GLY A 89 4.48 1.82 -19.77
CA GLY A 89 4.75 0.51 -19.19
C GLY A 89 4.11 0.34 -17.82
N TRP A 90 4.31 1.31 -16.91
CA TRP A 90 3.66 1.23 -15.60
C TRP A 90 2.15 1.49 -15.68
N ALA A 91 1.68 2.31 -16.62
CA ALA A 91 0.24 2.50 -16.83
C ALA A 91 -0.48 1.20 -17.24
N ASN A 92 0.15 0.42 -18.13
CA ASN A 92 -0.35 -0.91 -18.50
C ASN A 92 -0.35 -1.87 -17.30
N ALA A 93 0.65 -1.79 -16.41
CA ALA A 93 0.68 -2.60 -15.18
C ALA A 93 -0.47 -2.23 -14.24
N VAL A 94 -0.77 -0.93 -14.09
CA VAL A 94 -1.93 -0.45 -13.32
C VAL A 94 -3.24 -0.96 -13.92
N ALA A 95 -3.44 -0.81 -15.23
CA ALA A 95 -4.65 -1.29 -15.91
C ALA A 95 -4.83 -2.81 -15.76
N ALA A 96 -3.75 -3.58 -15.91
CA ALA A 96 -3.77 -5.02 -15.72
C ALA A 96 -4.11 -5.41 -14.27
N CYS A 97 -3.55 -4.71 -13.27
CA CYS A 97 -3.88 -4.92 -11.86
C CYS A 97 -5.34 -4.60 -11.55
N ALA A 98 -5.84 -3.45 -12.02
CA ALA A 98 -7.23 -3.04 -11.86
C ALA A 98 -8.19 -4.06 -12.48
N ALA A 99 -7.89 -4.55 -13.69
CA ALA A 99 -8.69 -5.57 -14.36
C ALA A 99 -8.68 -6.92 -13.62
N ARG A 100 -7.50 -7.41 -13.17
CA ARG A 100 -7.37 -8.67 -12.41
C ARG A 100 -8.24 -8.68 -11.16
N HIS A 101 -8.29 -7.57 -10.43
CA HIS A 101 -9.04 -7.47 -9.18
C HIS A 101 -10.43 -6.86 -9.32
N ARG A 102 -10.84 -6.47 -10.54
CA ARG A 102 -12.09 -5.74 -10.80
C ARG A 102 -12.22 -4.50 -9.91
N ALA A 103 -11.16 -3.70 -9.86
CA ALA A 103 -11.08 -2.54 -8.98
C ALA A 103 -12.16 -1.49 -9.32
N ASP A 104 -12.77 -0.93 -8.27
CA ASP A 104 -13.78 0.13 -8.41
C ASP A 104 -13.16 1.47 -8.84
N CYS A 105 -11.92 1.72 -8.43
CA CYS A 105 -11.15 2.88 -8.88
C CYS A 105 -9.65 2.70 -8.67
N VAL A 106 -8.88 3.52 -9.39
CA VAL A 106 -7.44 3.73 -9.19
C VAL A 106 -7.25 5.04 -8.43
N VAL A 107 -6.49 5.05 -7.35
CA VAL A 107 -6.11 6.25 -6.60
C VAL A 107 -4.66 6.54 -6.90
N ALA A 108 -4.39 7.61 -7.64
CA ALA A 108 -3.04 7.94 -8.11
C ALA A 108 -2.55 9.25 -7.50
N GLU A 109 -1.32 9.26 -7.00
CA GLU A 109 -0.65 10.49 -6.58
C GLU A 109 -0.52 11.48 -7.74
N ALA A 110 -0.86 12.76 -7.48
CA ALA A 110 -0.99 13.81 -8.48
C ALA A 110 -0.13 15.06 -8.20
N ASN A 111 0.81 14.98 -7.24
CA ASN A 111 1.58 16.15 -6.78
C ASN A 111 2.57 16.67 -7.84
N GLN A 112 3.05 15.81 -8.74
CA GLN A 112 4.04 16.16 -9.77
C GLN A 112 3.53 15.77 -11.16
N GLY A 113 2.68 16.62 -11.76
CA GLY A 113 2.13 16.36 -13.09
C GLY A 113 0.82 15.56 -13.07
N GLY A 114 -0.05 15.78 -12.08
CA GLY A 114 -1.30 15.04 -11.92
C GLY A 114 -2.16 14.86 -13.19
N ASP A 115 -2.26 15.88 -14.05
CA ASP A 115 -3.02 15.74 -15.31
C ASP A 115 -2.27 14.87 -16.34
N MET A 116 -0.94 14.84 -16.31
CA MET A 116 -0.12 13.90 -17.09
C MET A 116 -0.34 12.47 -16.60
N VAL A 117 -0.31 12.22 -15.28
CA VAL A 117 -0.54 10.88 -14.71
C VAL A 117 -1.90 10.33 -15.12
N VAL A 118 -2.95 11.15 -15.00
CA VAL A 118 -4.30 10.76 -15.44
C VAL A 118 -4.33 10.47 -16.94
N SER A 119 -3.75 11.34 -17.76
CA SER A 119 -3.70 11.14 -19.21
C SER A 119 -2.96 9.86 -19.60
N VAL A 120 -1.87 9.53 -18.92
CA VAL A 120 -1.08 8.32 -19.15
C VAL A 120 -1.88 7.07 -18.78
N LEU A 121 -2.55 7.08 -17.63
CA LEU A 121 -3.44 5.99 -17.21
C LEU A 121 -4.60 5.79 -18.20
N HIS A 122 -5.25 6.86 -18.65
CA HIS A 122 -6.33 6.79 -19.64
C HIS A 122 -5.86 6.41 -21.03
N SER A 123 -4.58 6.61 -21.36
CA SER A 123 -4.00 6.11 -22.60
C SER A 123 -3.83 4.59 -22.57
N ALA A 124 -3.56 3.99 -21.40
CA ALA A 124 -3.51 2.54 -21.23
C ALA A 124 -4.92 1.92 -21.20
N ASP A 125 -5.85 2.54 -20.47
CA ASP A 125 -7.25 2.14 -20.43
C ASP A 125 -8.17 3.33 -20.11
N ALA A 126 -8.94 3.77 -21.11
CA ALA A 126 -9.87 4.89 -20.99
C ALA A 126 -11.05 4.60 -20.06
N GLY A 127 -11.30 3.34 -19.68
CA GLY A 127 -12.33 2.93 -18.74
C GLY A 127 -11.93 3.07 -17.27
N LEU A 128 -10.66 3.36 -16.96
CA LEU A 128 -10.20 3.49 -15.59
C LEU A 128 -10.86 4.67 -14.87
N ALA A 129 -11.56 4.37 -13.78
CA ALA A 129 -12.03 5.38 -12.83
C ALA A 129 -10.84 5.87 -11.97
N VAL A 130 -10.17 6.94 -12.41
CA VAL A 130 -9.01 7.50 -11.71
C VAL A 130 -9.43 8.59 -10.73
N ARG A 131 -8.96 8.48 -9.48
CA ARG A 131 -9.06 9.49 -8.42
C ARG A 131 -7.67 10.06 -8.15
N LYS A 132 -7.54 11.38 -8.21
CA LYS A 132 -6.29 12.07 -7.87
C LYS A 132 -6.14 12.18 -6.35
N ALA A 133 -4.99 11.76 -5.84
CA ALA A 133 -4.56 11.98 -4.47
C ALA A 133 -3.52 13.10 -4.42
N TYR A 134 -3.65 13.98 -3.44
CA TYR A 134 -2.73 15.09 -3.22
C TYR A 134 -2.14 14.96 -1.82
N ALA A 135 -0.81 15.00 -1.71
CA ALA A 135 -0.15 14.98 -0.42
C ALA A 135 -0.10 16.42 0.13
N THR A 136 -0.96 16.71 1.10
CA THR A 136 -0.91 17.98 1.85
C THR A 136 -0.01 17.89 3.08
N ASN A 137 0.27 16.67 3.54
CA ASN A 137 1.10 16.36 4.70
C ASN A 137 2.28 15.48 4.28
N GLY A 138 3.36 15.50 5.06
CA GLY A 138 4.52 14.63 4.83
C GLY A 138 4.18 13.13 4.88
N LYS A 139 5.03 12.29 4.29
CA LYS A 139 4.80 10.85 4.12
C LYS A 139 4.41 10.15 5.43
N ALA A 140 5.18 10.34 6.51
CA ALA A 140 4.87 9.74 7.81
C ALA A 140 3.50 10.17 8.37
N ALA A 141 3.11 11.44 8.22
CA ALA A 141 1.81 11.91 8.70
C ALA A 141 0.63 11.34 7.90
N ARG A 142 0.85 10.93 6.64
CA ARG A 142 -0.15 10.17 5.85
C ARG A 142 -0.19 8.69 6.25
N ALA A 143 0.97 8.13 6.55
CA ALA A 143 1.14 6.73 6.88
C ALA A 143 0.64 6.37 8.29
N ASP A 144 0.79 7.27 9.27
CA ASP A 144 0.43 7.05 10.67
C ASP A 144 -1.04 6.61 10.89
N PRO A 145 -2.07 7.26 10.33
CA PRO A 145 -3.45 6.77 10.43
C PRO A 145 -3.69 5.38 9.84
N VAL A 146 -2.90 4.96 8.84
CA VAL A 146 -2.98 3.61 8.23
C VAL A 146 -2.30 2.60 9.14
N GLN A 147 -1.14 2.95 9.70
CA GLN A 147 -0.43 2.14 10.68
C GLN A 147 -1.32 1.83 11.89
N LEU A 148 -2.06 2.81 12.40
CA LEU A 148 -2.99 2.60 13.53
C LEU A 148 -4.10 1.58 13.20
N LYS A 149 -4.49 1.44 11.92
CA LYS A 149 -5.41 0.38 11.49
C LYS A 149 -4.73 -1.00 11.50
N TYR A 150 -3.45 -1.12 11.21
CA TYR A 150 -2.72 -2.37 11.41
C TYR A 150 -2.68 -2.76 12.89
N GLU A 151 -2.33 -1.83 13.78
CA GLU A 151 -2.28 -2.09 15.22
C GLU A 151 -3.63 -2.49 15.80
N ALA A 152 -4.71 -1.87 15.31
CA ALA A 152 -6.08 -2.21 15.68
C ALA A 152 -6.56 -3.56 15.10
N GLY A 153 -5.72 -4.28 14.35
CA GLY A 153 -6.09 -5.54 13.71
C GLY A 153 -7.13 -5.38 12.60
N ARG A 154 -7.05 -4.27 11.86
CA ARG A 154 -8.05 -3.87 10.84
C ARG A 154 -7.53 -3.92 9.41
N ILE A 155 -6.24 -4.12 9.18
CA ILE A 155 -5.67 -4.35 7.85
C ILE A 155 -4.89 -5.67 7.88
N PHE A 156 -5.04 -6.46 6.82
CA PHE A 156 -4.39 -7.76 6.69
C PHE A 156 -3.74 -7.95 5.32
N HIS A 157 -2.69 -8.77 5.25
CA HIS A 157 -2.04 -9.17 4.01
C HIS A 157 -2.47 -10.59 3.62
N ILE A 158 -2.85 -10.82 2.36
CA ILE A 158 -3.36 -12.13 1.89
C ILE A 158 -2.25 -13.10 1.45
N GLY A 159 -1.01 -12.76 1.77
CA GLY A 159 0.22 -13.45 1.42
C GLY A 159 1.40 -12.67 1.97
N ALA A 160 2.62 -13.03 1.56
CA ALA A 160 3.81 -12.22 1.80
C ALA A 160 4.11 -11.36 0.55
N PHE A 161 4.41 -10.09 0.76
CA PHE A 161 4.82 -9.12 -0.26
C PHE A 161 6.16 -8.51 0.18
N PRO A 162 7.28 -9.25 0.07
CA PRO A 162 8.53 -8.90 0.75
C PRO A 162 9.01 -7.48 0.44
N GLU A 163 9.00 -7.07 -0.84
CA GLU A 163 9.45 -5.75 -1.25
C GLU A 163 8.58 -4.62 -0.69
N LEU A 164 7.25 -4.78 -0.72
CA LEU A 164 6.33 -3.84 -0.07
C LEU A 164 6.54 -3.80 1.45
N GLU A 165 6.72 -4.94 2.08
CA GLU A 165 6.90 -5.05 3.53
C GLU A 165 8.22 -4.44 3.99
N ASP A 166 9.29 -4.64 3.23
CA ASP A 166 10.59 -4.00 3.47
C ASP A 166 10.46 -2.48 3.39
N GLU A 167 9.69 -1.95 2.43
CA GLU A 167 9.40 -0.52 2.37
C GLU A 167 8.57 -0.02 3.56
N LEU A 168 7.54 -0.76 3.99
CA LEU A 168 6.72 -0.39 5.14
C LEU A 168 7.56 -0.35 6.43
N CYS A 169 8.40 -1.37 6.66
CA CYS A 169 9.28 -1.44 7.83
C CYS A 169 10.40 -0.39 7.79
N GLY A 170 10.73 0.16 6.62
CA GLY A 170 11.67 1.28 6.50
C GLY A 170 11.07 2.65 6.78
N MET A 171 9.73 2.80 6.84
CA MET A 171 9.09 4.09 7.11
C MET A 171 9.22 4.47 8.60
N GLN A 172 9.77 5.64 8.93
CA GLN A 172 10.00 6.06 10.31
C GLN A 172 9.00 7.11 10.80
N MET A 173 8.69 7.04 12.10
CA MET A 173 8.05 8.10 12.86
C MET A 173 8.85 9.40 12.71
N GLY A 174 8.16 10.48 12.33
CA GLY A 174 8.81 11.78 12.08
C GLY A 174 9.25 12.03 10.62
N GLY A 175 9.05 11.07 9.71
CA GLY A 175 9.18 11.32 8.27
C GLY A 175 10.47 10.82 7.63
N GLY A 176 11.35 10.17 8.38
CA GLY A 176 12.51 9.46 7.84
C GLY A 176 12.11 8.21 7.05
N TYR A 177 13.03 7.75 6.21
CA TYR A 177 12.89 6.50 5.49
C TYR A 177 14.25 5.79 5.44
N GLU A 178 14.30 4.58 5.98
CA GLU A 178 15.47 3.71 6.06
C GLU A 178 15.09 2.31 5.56
N GLY A 179 14.60 2.26 4.32
CA GLY A 179 14.26 1.04 3.61
C GLY A 179 14.94 0.96 2.24
N PRO A 180 14.59 -0.03 1.41
CA PRO A 180 15.17 -0.18 0.08
C PRO A 180 14.84 1.00 -0.84
N GLY A 181 15.81 1.42 -1.66
CA GLY A 181 15.61 2.54 -2.59
C GLY A 181 15.65 3.90 -1.90
N ARG A 182 15.14 4.94 -2.57
CA ARG A 182 15.19 6.33 -2.07
C ARG A 182 13.87 6.77 -1.43
N SER A 183 12.80 6.04 -1.70
CA SER A 183 11.43 6.38 -1.40
C SER A 183 10.62 5.09 -1.29
N PRO A 184 9.67 4.99 -0.36
CA PRO A 184 8.81 3.83 -0.21
C PRO A 184 7.63 3.89 -1.20
N ASP A 185 7.90 3.82 -2.50
CA ASP A 185 6.88 4.04 -3.54
C ASP A 185 5.73 3.00 -3.45
N ARG A 186 6.03 1.74 -3.12
CA ARG A 186 5.04 0.68 -2.87
C ARG A 186 4.28 0.96 -1.58
N GLY A 187 4.99 1.37 -0.53
CA GLY A 187 4.40 1.76 0.74
C GLY A 187 3.43 2.94 0.61
N ASP A 188 3.79 3.96 -0.17
CA ASP A 188 2.96 5.11 -0.47
C ASP A 188 1.71 4.72 -1.28
N ALA A 189 1.86 3.85 -2.28
CA ALA A 189 0.72 3.28 -3.00
C ALA A 189 -0.25 2.53 -2.07
N LEU A 190 0.25 1.74 -1.11
CA LEU A 190 -0.58 1.10 -0.10
C LEU A 190 -1.30 2.13 0.78
N VAL A 191 -0.61 3.16 1.24
CA VAL A 191 -1.18 4.23 2.07
C VAL A 191 -2.31 4.94 1.32
N TRP A 192 -2.16 5.18 0.02
CA TRP A 192 -3.23 5.75 -0.81
C TRP A 192 -4.45 4.84 -0.90
N ALA A 193 -4.25 3.55 -1.18
CA ALA A 193 -5.35 2.59 -1.24
C ALA A 193 -6.09 2.46 0.10
N ALA A 194 -5.35 2.33 1.20
CA ALA A 194 -5.91 2.22 2.55
C ALA A 194 -6.65 3.48 2.97
N THR A 195 -6.13 4.66 2.64
CA THR A 195 -6.78 5.93 2.94
C THR A 195 -8.13 6.05 2.24
N GLU A 196 -8.18 5.75 0.94
CA GLU A 196 -9.43 5.80 0.17
C GLU A 196 -10.48 4.79 0.68
N LEU A 197 -10.03 3.61 1.13
CA LEU A 197 -10.94 2.56 1.61
C LEU A 197 -11.42 2.79 3.05
N MET A 198 -10.54 3.28 3.93
CA MET A 198 -10.75 3.16 5.38
C MET A 198 -10.71 4.48 6.15
N LEU A 199 -10.22 5.56 5.55
CA LEU A 199 -10.02 6.85 6.22
C LEU A 199 -10.79 8.01 5.55
N GLY A 200 -11.32 7.81 4.34
CA GLY A 200 -12.23 8.74 3.69
C GLY A 200 -13.47 9.04 4.54
N LYS A 201 -14.09 10.21 4.34
CA LYS A 201 -15.28 10.65 5.08
C LYS A 201 -16.29 9.51 5.16
N ALA A 202 -16.67 9.15 6.39
CA ALA A 202 -17.65 8.11 6.68
C ALA A 202 -18.76 8.11 5.62
N ARG A 203 -18.86 7.02 4.86
CA ARG A 203 -20.08 6.77 4.08
C ARG A 203 -21.21 6.85 5.08
N GLY A 204 -22.03 7.90 4.92
CA GLY A 204 -22.95 8.36 5.97
C GLY A 204 -23.67 7.20 6.63
N ALA A 205 -23.72 7.24 7.96
CA ALA A 205 -24.59 6.36 8.72
C ALA A 205 -25.94 6.30 8.02
N ARG A 206 -26.29 5.12 7.47
CA ARG A 206 -27.65 4.87 7.04
C ARG A 206 -28.46 4.82 8.32
N ILE A 207 -29.01 5.97 8.72
CA ILE A 207 -30.07 6.04 9.71
C ILE A 207 -31.27 5.37 9.04
N SER A 208 -31.43 4.06 9.28
CA SER A 208 -32.69 3.39 9.03
C SER A 208 -33.66 3.84 10.12
N PHE A 209 -34.56 4.75 9.77
CA PHE A 209 -35.77 4.93 10.56
C PHE A 209 -36.61 3.65 10.41
N LEU A 210 -36.94 3.05 11.56
CA LEU A 210 -37.97 2.02 11.71
C LEU A 210 -39.34 2.57 11.36
#